data_AF-A0A085BQE8-F1
#
_entry.id   AF-A0A085BQE8-F1
#
_cell.length_a   1.000
_cell.length_b   1.000
_cell.length_c   1.000
_cell.angle_alpha   90.00
_cell.angle_beta   90.00
_cell.angle_gamma   90.00
#
_symmetry.space_group_name_H-M   'P 1'
#
loop_
_entity.id
_entity.type
_entity.pdbx_description
1 polymer ?
#
loop_
_entity_poly.entity_id
_entity_poly.type
_entity_poly.pdbx_seq_one_letter_code
_entity_poly.pdbx_strand_id
1 'polypeptide(L)'
;MQINRFLRLFSFLIFTIILSCKENGNIKTSEIDHITTPLEVQNLIRKNFKDLTKYEVKSIQDFKREDFECQTNVKLADELDIGESFYKTDFDNNGFTDLLVIGDDYTCLGSLDQSCSYHPIVIMNFGHQKYKIVNISKRHNDYFVPKITDKDGQKLLEINNSRIIDWKKKIVAKNPQKQILAFRFGDFIEYNSNKQNYIPIEKIEFSTTGCFGTCPIFDLEINQNREAKFIAKQFNFNDDMEIWSEKNEGTFKTKLQNEDFEMLIKTLEYIDFPKLEDNYAVNWTDDQTVNLKITYASGKIKTISDYGASGTYGLKKIYKILFDIRKNQSWVKID
;
A
#
# COMPACT_ATOMS: atom_id res chain seq x y z
N MET A 1 -65.11 5.03 57.83
CA MET A 1 -64.22 5.65 58.83
C MET A 1 -62.80 5.24 58.48
N GLN A 2 -61.93 6.21 58.20
CA GLN A 2 -60.54 6.04 57.73
C GLN A 2 -59.69 5.17 58.67
N ILE A 3 -58.66 4.48 58.14
CA ILE A 3 -57.24 4.58 58.55
C ILE A 3 -56.37 3.59 57.72
N ASN A 4 -55.53 4.18 56.86
CA ASN A 4 -54.12 3.92 56.51
C ASN A 4 -53.46 2.52 56.41
N ARG A 5 -52.77 2.39 55.26
CA ARG A 5 -51.38 1.95 55.02
C ARG A 5 -51.00 0.48 55.29
N PHE A 6 -50.51 -0.22 54.26
CA PHE A 6 -49.07 -0.51 54.14
C PHE A 6 -48.69 -1.00 52.74
N LEU A 7 -47.56 -0.46 52.25
CA LEU A 7 -46.84 -0.79 51.03
C LEU A 7 -46.52 -2.29 50.87
N ARG A 8 -46.53 -2.77 49.63
CA ARG A 8 -45.39 -3.51 49.05
C ARG A 8 -45.42 -3.42 47.52
N LEU A 9 -44.59 -2.52 47.00
CA LEU A 9 -44.17 -2.53 45.59
C LEU A 9 -43.38 -3.82 45.34
N PHE A 10 -43.77 -4.59 44.33
CA PHE A 10 -42.90 -5.58 43.70
C PHE A 10 -42.46 -5.00 42.36
N SER A 11 -41.28 -4.36 42.35
CA SER A 11 -40.62 -3.92 41.13
C SER A 11 -39.72 -5.06 40.65
N PHE A 12 -40.12 -5.77 39.60
CA PHE A 12 -39.29 -6.73 38.90
C PHE A 12 -38.27 -5.97 38.04
N LEU A 13 -37.04 -5.82 38.55
CA LEU A 13 -35.91 -5.35 37.76
C LEU A 13 -35.34 -6.56 37.01
N ILE A 14 -35.68 -6.70 35.74
CA ILE A 14 -35.03 -7.65 34.83
C ILE A 14 -33.70 -7.02 34.43
N PHE A 15 -32.62 -7.46 35.08
CA PHE A 15 -31.26 -7.15 34.69
C PHE A 15 -30.89 -8.03 33.49
N THR A 16 -31.13 -7.54 32.27
CA THR A 16 -30.53 -8.12 31.07
C THR A 16 -29.04 -7.82 31.07
N ILE A 17 -28.26 -8.76 31.60
CA ILE A 17 -26.81 -8.79 31.40
C ILE A 17 -26.60 -9.07 29.90
N ILE A 18 -26.43 -8.01 29.11
CA ILE A 18 -25.86 -8.11 27.78
C ILE A 18 -24.38 -8.47 28.00
N LEU A 19 -24.10 -9.77 28.05
CA LEU A 19 -22.76 -10.29 27.82
C LEU A 19 -22.36 -9.85 26.40
N SER A 20 -21.68 -8.70 26.33
CA SER A 20 -20.88 -8.36 25.17
C SER A 20 -19.78 -9.41 25.09
N CYS A 21 -20.03 -10.46 24.32
CA CYS A 21 -18.99 -11.33 23.82
C CYS A 21 -18.07 -10.45 22.97
N LYS A 22 -16.99 -9.94 23.58
CA LYS A 22 -15.75 -9.73 22.84
C LYS A 22 -15.37 -11.13 22.36
N GLU A 23 -15.61 -11.41 21.08
CA GLU A 23 -14.89 -12.48 20.41
C GLU A 23 -13.40 -12.18 20.59
N ASN A 24 -12.75 -12.88 21.51
CA ASN A 24 -11.31 -12.99 21.47
C ASN A 24 -11.01 -13.66 20.13
N GLY A 25 -10.48 -12.88 19.17
CA GLY A 25 -10.10 -13.40 17.87
C GLY A 25 -9.26 -14.66 18.06
N ASN A 26 -9.77 -15.80 17.61
CA ASN A 26 -9.06 -17.05 17.68
C ASN A 26 -7.83 -16.93 16.76
N ILE A 27 -6.67 -16.68 17.36
CA ILE A 27 -5.39 -16.70 16.65
C ILE A 27 -5.23 -18.10 16.07
N LYS A 28 -5.18 -18.17 14.74
CA LYS A 28 -4.96 -19.42 13.99
C LYS A 28 -3.45 -19.64 13.90
N THR A 29 -3.00 -20.79 14.37
CA THR A 29 -1.58 -21.16 14.35
C THR A 29 -1.11 -21.48 12.93
N SER A 30 0.10 -21.04 12.60
CA SER A 30 0.79 -21.18 11.32
C SER A 30 2.30 -21.34 11.52
N GLU A 31 3.06 -21.58 10.44
CA GLU A 31 4.54 -21.66 10.47
C GLU A 31 5.16 -20.39 11.08
N ILE A 32 4.58 -19.21 10.80
CA ILE A 32 5.06 -17.92 11.32
C ILE A 32 4.97 -17.85 12.85
N ASP A 33 3.99 -18.48 13.48
CA ASP A 33 3.83 -18.44 14.93
C ASP A 33 4.98 -19.15 15.65
N HIS A 34 5.60 -20.14 15.01
CA HIS A 34 6.73 -20.89 15.54
C HIS A 34 8.10 -20.24 15.28
N ILE A 35 8.18 -19.21 14.43
CA ILE A 35 9.42 -18.50 14.14
C ILE A 35 9.86 -17.68 15.36
N THR A 36 11.09 -17.87 15.83
CA THR A 36 11.64 -17.14 16.98
C THR A 36 12.95 -16.44 16.68
N THR A 37 13.57 -16.72 15.53
CA THR A 37 14.89 -16.19 15.18
C THR A 37 14.91 -15.48 13.83
N PRO A 38 15.82 -14.50 13.62
CA PRO A 38 16.01 -13.85 12.32
C PRO A 38 16.36 -14.85 11.20
N LEU A 39 17.12 -15.90 11.51
CA LEU A 39 17.51 -16.94 10.56
C LEU A 39 16.31 -17.74 10.05
N GLU A 40 15.33 -18.03 10.91
CA GLU A 40 14.09 -18.69 10.52
C GLU A 40 13.22 -17.81 9.61
N VAL A 41 13.12 -16.51 9.91
CA VAL A 41 12.46 -15.53 9.02
C VAL A 41 13.15 -15.49 7.66
N GLN A 42 14.48 -15.44 7.65
CA GLN A 42 15.27 -15.43 6.42
C GLN A 42 15.04 -16.69 5.58
N ASN A 43 15.02 -17.86 6.23
CA ASN A 43 14.75 -19.13 5.57
C ASN A 43 13.32 -19.17 5.00
N LEU A 44 12.33 -18.65 5.73
CA LEU A 44 10.95 -18.51 5.24
C LEU A 44 10.91 -17.66 3.97
N ILE A 45 11.58 -16.50 3.96
CA ILE A 45 11.61 -15.59 2.81
C ILE A 45 12.24 -16.29 1.60
N ARG A 46 13.47 -16.79 1.75
CA ARG A 46 14.23 -17.39 0.65
C ARG A 46 13.57 -18.65 0.08
N LYS A 47 12.84 -19.40 0.90
CA LYS A 47 12.05 -20.58 0.49
C LYS A 47 10.85 -20.21 -0.37
N ASN A 48 10.17 -19.11 -0.06
CA ASN A 48 8.88 -18.76 -0.67
C ASN A 48 8.98 -17.70 -1.79
N PHE A 49 10.04 -16.88 -1.81
CA PHE A 49 10.16 -15.75 -2.73
C PHE A 49 11.48 -15.79 -3.51
N LYS A 50 11.40 -16.23 -4.77
CA LYS A 50 12.58 -16.44 -5.65
C LYS A 50 13.40 -15.18 -5.88
N ASP A 51 12.74 -14.03 -5.95
CA ASP A 51 13.39 -12.73 -6.19
C ASP A 51 14.14 -12.22 -4.95
N LEU A 52 13.96 -12.86 -3.79
CA LEU A 52 14.56 -12.49 -2.51
C LEU A 52 15.46 -13.59 -1.95
N THR A 53 16.03 -14.42 -2.83
CA THR A 53 16.96 -15.51 -2.45
C THR A 53 18.21 -15.02 -1.73
N LYS A 54 18.62 -13.76 -1.93
CA LYS A 54 19.73 -13.10 -1.22
C LYS A 54 19.31 -12.31 0.02
N TYR A 55 18.01 -12.13 0.26
CA TYR A 55 17.52 -11.26 1.33
C TYR A 55 18.10 -11.68 2.70
N GLU A 56 18.65 -10.73 3.44
CA GLU A 56 19.30 -10.97 4.73
C GLU A 56 18.58 -10.24 5.84
N VAL A 57 18.08 -10.96 6.85
CA VAL A 57 17.28 -10.37 7.94
C VAL A 57 18.20 -9.73 8.97
N LYS A 58 18.05 -8.43 9.19
CA LYS A 58 18.94 -7.58 10.01
C LYS A 58 18.18 -6.44 10.67
N SER A 59 18.62 -6.00 11.84
CA SER A 59 18.08 -4.80 12.48
C SER A 59 18.55 -3.55 11.74
N ILE A 60 17.89 -2.40 11.92
CA ILE A 60 18.34 -1.13 11.35
C ILE A 60 19.74 -0.77 11.87
N GLN A 61 20.03 -1.10 13.13
CA GLN A 61 21.30 -0.82 13.81
C GLN A 61 22.48 -1.60 13.22
N ASP A 62 22.24 -2.70 12.52
CA ASP A 62 23.29 -3.49 11.87
C ASP A 62 23.85 -2.81 10.60
N PHE A 63 23.15 -1.80 10.07
CA PHE A 63 23.56 -1.05 8.87
C PHE A 63 24.55 0.05 9.25
N LYS A 64 25.85 -0.18 8.97
CA LYS A 64 26.96 0.70 9.38
C LYS A 64 27.42 1.65 8.28
N ARG A 65 26.51 2.26 7.53
CA ARG A 65 26.90 3.19 6.48
C ARG A 65 27.30 4.55 7.03
N GLU A 66 28.27 5.17 6.37
CA GLU A 66 28.69 6.54 6.67
C GLU A 66 27.78 7.61 6.04
N ASP A 67 26.72 7.21 5.34
CA ASP A 67 25.78 8.17 4.78
C ASP A 67 24.90 8.79 5.87
N PHE A 68 24.70 10.09 5.74
CA PHE A 68 24.04 10.90 6.75
C PHE A 68 22.57 10.49 6.98
N GLU A 69 21.90 10.04 5.93
CA GLU A 69 20.49 9.65 5.97
C GLU A 69 20.30 8.34 6.72
N CYS A 70 21.12 7.32 6.44
CA CYS A 70 21.16 6.05 7.17
C CYS A 70 21.48 6.29 8.65
N GLN A 71 22.54 7.05 8.97
CA GLN A 71 22.89 7.35 10.36
C GLN A 71 21.76 8.06 11.12
N THR A 72 21.04 8.94 10.45
CA THR A 72 19.91 9.64 11.07
C THR A 72 18.75 8.68 11.33
N ASN A 73 18.46 7.77 10.40
CA ASN A 73 17.40 6.79 10.60
C ASN A 73 17.76 5.70 11.61
N VAL A 74 19.04 5.33 11.77
CA VAL A 74 19.49 4.46 12.88
C VAL A 74 19.17 5.13 14.22
N LYS A 75 19.51 6.42 14.39
CA LYS A 75 19.16 7.17 15.61
C LYS A 75 17.65 7.25 15.82
N LEU A 76 16.89 7.47 14.75
CA LEU A 76 15.43 7.49 14.81
C LEU A 76 14.87 6.14 15.23
N ALA A 77 15.47 5.02 14.79
CA ALA A 77 15.08 3.68 15.22
C ALA A 77 15.33 3.50 16.73
N ASP A 78 16.47 3.95 17.24
CA ASP A 78 16.77 3.94 18.68
C ASP A 78 15.77 4.80 19.48
N GLU A 79 15.45 6.01 19.00
CA GLU A 79 14.47 6.91 19.64
C GLU A 79 13.04 6.33 19.65
N LEU A 80 12.70 5.51 18.65
CA LEU A 80 11.38 4.89 18.52
C LEU A 80 11.27 3.50 19.17
N ASP A 81 12.36 3.01 19.77
CA ASP A 81 12.51 1.68 20.35
C ASP A 81 12.30 0.54 19.32
N ILE A 82 12.90 0.71 18.15
CA ILE A 82 12.87 -0.25 17.04
C ILE A 82 14.26 -0.89 16.93
N GLY A 83 14.47 -1.97 17.68
CA GLY A 83 15.75 -2.70 17.72
C GLY A 83 15.70 -4.12 17.11
N GLU A 84 14.51 -4.71 16.97
CA GLU A 84 14.37 -6.04 16.40
C GLU A 84 14.41 -6.02 14.87
N SER A 85 14.85 -7.13 14.27
CA SER A 85 14.88 -7.32 12.81
C SER A 85 13.55 -7.80 12.22
N PHE A 86 12.61 -8.23 13.07
CA PHE A 86 11.25 -8.57 12.64
C PHE A 86 10.24 -8.41 13.78
N TYR A 87 8.99 -8.19 13.41
CA TYR A 87 7.88 -8.02 14.33
C TYR A 87 6.67 -8.81 13.83
N LYS A 88 5.90 -9.38 14.76
CA LYS A 88 4.68 -10.17 14.48
C LYS A 88 3.44 -9.35 14.79
N THR A 89 2.47 -9.36 13.88
CA THR A 89 1.14 -8.76 14.09
C THR A 89 0.15 -9.31 13.06
N ASP A 90 -1.14 -9.10 13.25
CA ASP A 90 -2.17 -9.36 12.24
C ASP A 90 -2.64 -8.01 11.67
N PHE A 91 -2.17 -7.65 10.46
CA PHE A 91 -2.45 -6.33 9.85
C PHE A 91 -3.83 -6.28 9.17
N ASP A 92 -4.37 -7.43 8.76
CA ASP A 92 -5.63 -7.53 8.02
C ASP A 92 -6.79 -8.13 8.83
N ASN A 93 -6.52 -8.53 10.07
CA ASN A 93 -7.43 -9.16 11.03
C ASN A 93 -8.01 -10.49 10.50
N ASN A 94 -7.26 -11.24 9.69
CA ASN A 94 -7.72 -12.53 9.16
C ASN A 94 -7.52 -13.72 10.16
N GLY A 95 -6.89 -13.43 11.31
CA GLY A 95 -6.59 -14.35 12.40
C GLY A 95 -5.27 -15.09 12.25
N PHE A 96 -4.49 -14.84 11.19
CA PHE A 96 -3.14 -15.36 11.01
C PHE A 96 -2.09 -14.29 11.30
N THR A 97 -0.95 -14.70 11.82
CA THR A 97 0.16 -13.79 12.11
C THR A 97 0.92 -13.43 10.81
N ASP A 98 1.05 -12.13 10.56
CA ASP A 98 1.91 -11.50 9.54
C ASP A 98 3.28 -11.15 10.15
N LEU A 99 4.26 -10.86 9.27
CA LEU A 99 5.59 -10.41 9.65
C LEU A 99 5.93 -9.06 9.02
N LEU A 100 6.28 -8.07 9.83
CA LEU A 100 7.10 -6.93 9.40
C LEU A 100 8.56 -7.35 9.54
N VAL A 101 9.33 -7.30 8.45
CA VAL A 101 10.73 -7.74 8.42
C VAL A 101 11.62 -6.59 7.95
N ILE A 102 12.73 -6.41 8.64
CA ILE A 102 13.80 -5.49 8.29
C ILE A 102 14.99 -6.35 7.84
N GLY A 103 15.65 -5.92 6.77
CA GLY A 103 16.72 -6.68 6.16
C GLY A 103 17.27 -6.02 4.92
N ASP A 104 18.22 -6.66 4.26
CA ASP A 104 18.90 -6.17 3.08
C ASP A 104 18.55 -7.04 1.87
N ASP A 105 18.14 -6.44 0.77
CA ASP A 105 17.84 -7.13 -0.49
C ASP A 105 19.02 -7.12 -1.49
N TYR A 106 20.11 -6.42 -1.14
CA TYR A 106 21.32 -6.23 -1.96
C TYR A 106 21.06 -5.57 -3.32
N THR A 107 20.00 -4.76 -3.46
CA THR A 107 19.60 -4.19 -4.76
C THR A 107 20.13 -2.79 -5.06
N CYS A 108 20.92 -2.16 -4.18
CA CYS A 108 21.39 -0.80 -4.43
C CYS A 108 22.29 -0.68 -5.67
N LEU A 109 22.13 0.45 -6.36
CA LEU A 109 22.95 0.84 -7.50
C LEU A 109 24.42 1.04 -7.08
N GLY A 110 25.33 0.25 -7.68
CA GLY A 110 26.78 0.50 -7.61
C GLY A 110 27.64 -0.62 -7.00
N SER A 111 27.04 -1.64 -6.39
CA SER A 111 27.77 -2.78 -5.83
C SER A 111 26.88 -4.00 -5.77
N LEU A 112 26.90 -4.79 -6.86
CA LEU A 112 26.35 -6.15 -6.82
C LEU A 112 27.09 -6.88 -5.70
N ASP A 113 26.36 -7.27 -4.65
CA ASP A 113 26.81 -8.03 -3.47
C ASP A 113 27.34 -7.24 -2.24
N GLN A 114 27.20 -5.91 -2.16
CA GLN A 114 27.46 -5.20 -0.89
C GLN A 114 26.17 -4.74 -0.21
N SER A 115 26.12 -4.97 1.11
CA SER A 115 25.05 -4.47 1.95
C SER A 115 25.06 -2.95 1.96
N CYS A 116 23.91 -2.35 1.70
CA CYS A 116 23.84 -0.92 1.39
C CYS A 116 22.58 -0.24 1.88
N SER A 117 21.44 -0.89 1.98
CA SER A 117 20.30 -0.25 2.65
C SER A 117 19.43 -1.32 3.25
N TYR A 118 18.76 -0.98 4.34
CA TYR A 118 17.64 -1.80 4.74
C TYR A 118 16.48 -1.59 3.75
N HIS A 119 15.80 -2.68 3.47
CA HIS A 119 14.63 -2.80 2.62
C HIS A 119 13.53 -3.49 3.43
N PRO A 120 12.75 -2.74 4.22
CA PRO A 120 11.71 -3.33 5.04
C PRO A 120 10.57 -3.88 4.16
N ILE A 121 10.10 -5.08 4.48
CA ILE A 121 9.00 -5.76 3.78
C ILE A 121 7.96 -6.24 4.77
N VAL A 122 6.74 -6.45 4.30
CA VAL A 122 5.71 -7.15 5.07
C VAL A 122 5.35 -8.46 4.38
N ILE A 123 5.37 -9.56 5.14
CA ILE A 123 4.89 -10.87 4.70
C ILE A 123 3.49 -11.04 5.27
N MET A 124 2.50 -10.91 4.40
CA MET A 124 1.10 -11.18 4.70
C MET A 124 0.84 -12.68 4.65
N ASN A 125 0.14 -13.20 5.65
CA ASN A 125 -0.19 -14.60 5.80
C ASN A 125 -1.70 -14.82 5.67
N PHE A 126 -2.12 -15.57 4.65
CA PHE A 126 -3.53 -15.87 4.39
C PHE A 126 -3.90 -17.32 4.76
N GLY A 127 -3.07 -17.98 5.58
CA GLY A 127 -3.22 -19.37 5.94
C GLY A 127 -2.83 -20.33 4.81
N HIS A 128 -2.81 -21.64 5.11
CA HIS A 128 -2.48 -22.70 4.15
C HIS A 128 -1.18 -22.45 3.35
N GLN A 129 -0.17 -21.88 4.00
CA GLN A 129 1.12 -21.50 3.38
C GLN A 129 1.00 -20.52 2.20
N LYS A 130 -0.09 -19.74 2.15
CA LYS A 130 -0.26 -18.66 1.18
C LYS A 130 0.31 -17.38 1.75
N TYR A 131 1.54 -17.06 1.35
CA TYR A 131 2.23 -15.84 1.74
C TYR A 131 2.27 -14.84 0.58
N LYS A 132 2.17 -13.56 0.91
CA LYS A 132 2.37 -12.46 -0.04
C LYS A 132 3.34 -11.46 0.56
N ILE A 133 4.36 -11.07 -0.20
CA ILE A 133 5.17 -9.91 0.16
C ILE A 133 4.50 -8.64 -0.33
N VAL A 134 4.49 -7.64 0.54
CA VAL A 134 4.18 -6.26 0.22
C VAL A 134 5.39 -5.40 0.53
N ASN A 135 5.90 -4.73 -0.51
CA ASN A 135 6.95 -3.75 -0.40
C ASN A 135 6.33 -2.43 0.07
N ILE A 136 6.87 -1.87 1.15
CA ILE A 136 6.36 -0.65 1.79
C ILE A 136 7.21 0.59 1.45
N SER A 137 8.29 0.42 0.69
CA SER A 137 9.08 1.53 0.12
C SER A 137 8.34 2.18 -1.05
N LYS A 138 8.29 3.51 -1.08
CA LYS A 138 7.73 4.26 -2.22
C LYS A 138 8.70 4.34 -3.39
N ARG A 139 10.00 4.40 -3.10
CA ARG A 139 11.08 4.62 -4.07
C ARG A 139 12.27 3.72 -3.76
N HIS A 140 13.19 3.67 -4.72
CA HIS A 140 14.49 3.03 -4.51
C HIS A 140 15.30 3.89 -3.51
N ASN A 141 15.87 3.26 -2.49
CA ASN A 141 16.59 3.91 -1.37
C ASN A 141 15.74 4.79 -0.43
N ASP A 142 14.46 4.47 -0.21
CA ASP A 142 13.69 5.11 0.86
C ASP A 142 14.18 4.64 2.24
N TYR A 143 14.80 5.55 3.01
CA TYR A 143 15.17 5.28 4.40
C TYR A 143 14.06 5.72 5.35
N PHE A 144 13.36 4.74 5.93
CA PHE A 144 12.34 4.97 6.95
C PHE A 144 12.42 3.94 8.06
N VAL A 145 11.93 4.31 9.24
CA VAL A 145 11.78 3.41 10.38
C VAL A 145 10.31 2.95 10.45
N PRO A 146 10.02 1.68 10.12
CA PRO A 146 8.66 1.15 10.25
C PRO A 146 8.37 0.83 11.72
N LYS A 147 7.16 1.17 12.16
CA LYS A 147 6.68 0.89 13.51
C LYS A 147 5.24 0.38 13.47
N ILE A 148 4.96 -0.72 14.16
CA ILE A 148 3.59 -1.18 14.33
C ILE A 148 2.90 -0.26 15.35
N THR A 149 1.72 0.21 15.02
CA THR A 149 0.87 1.01 15.89
C THR A 149 -0.54 0.45 15.94
N ASP A 150 -1.31 0.86 16.95
CA ASP A 150 -2.70 0.45 17.13
C ASP A 150 -3.58 1.69 17.15
N LYS A 151 -4.68 1.65 16.41
CA LYS A 151 -5.72 2.66 16.48
C LYS A 151 -7.08 2.00 16.42
N ASP A 152 -7.90 2.22 17.45
CA ASP A 152 -9.24 1.67 17.58
C ASP A 152 -9.29 0.13 17.43
N GLY A 153 -8.25 -0.57 17.91
CA GLY A 153 -8.13 -2.03 17.82
C GLY A 153 -7.66 -2.53 16.46
N GLN A 154 -7.32 -1.64 15.53
CA GLN A 154 -6.72 -1.98 14.25
C GLN A 154 -5.21 -1.84 14.31
N LYS A 155 -4.49 -2.89 13.91
CA LYS A 155 -3.03 -2.85 13.69
C LYS A 155 -2.71 -2.12 12.40
N LEU A 156 -1.82 -1.14 12.52
CA LEU A 156 -1.43 -0.23 11.46
C LEU A 156 0.10 -0.17 11.37
N LEU A 157 0.59 0.30 10.23
CA LEU A 157 2.00 0.51 9.99
C LEU A 157 2.30 2.01 9.97
N GLU A 158 3.08 2.49 10.92
CA GLU A 158 3.61 3.85 10.95
C GLU A 158 4.98 3.89 10.27
N ILE A 159 5.08 4.64 9.17
CA ILE A 159 6.32 4.94 8.47
C ILE A 159 6.88 6.25 9.02
N ASN A 160 8.04 6.19 9.66
CA ASN A 160 8.73 7.35 10.20
C ASN A 160 9.94 7.71 9.33
N ASN A 161 9.97 8.93 8.82
CA ASN A 161 11.08 9.44 8.02
C ASN A 161 11.78 10.58 8.76
N SER A 162 13.09 10.54 8.77
CA SER A 162 13.92 11.65 9.24
C SER A 162 13.75 12.85 8.31
N ARG A 163 13.38 14.02 8.85
CA ARG A 163 13.20 15.23 8.04
C ARG A 163 14.48 16.06 8.01
N ILE A 164 15.30 15.86 6.97
CA ILE A 164 16.53 16.62 6.77
C ILE A 164 16.18 18.06 6.37
N ILE A 165 16.62 19.03 7.17
CA ILE A 165 16.40 20.47 6.95
C ILE A 165 17.54 21.06 6.12
N ASP A 166 18.78 20.67 6.42
CA ASP A 166 19.97 21.16 5.71
C ASP A 166 20.98 20.01 5.56
N TRP A 167 21.17 19.57 4.32
CA TRP A 167 22.08 18.46 3.99
C TRP A 167 23.55 18.81 4.23
N LYS A 168 23.95 20.07 3.97
CA LYS A 168 25.34 20.52 4.12
C LYS A 168 25.72 20.65 5.58
N LYS A 169 24.80 21.17 6.40
CA LYS A 169 24.99 21.35 7.85
C LYS A 169 24.59 20.13 8.65
N LYS A 170 24.09 19.06 8.01
CA LYS A 170 23.60 17.85 8.67
C LYS A 170 22.54 18.13 9.74
N ILE A 171 21.59 19.02 9.43
CA ILE A 171 20.52 19.42 10.35
C ILE A 171 19.27 18.60 10.05
N VAL A 172 18.72 17.98 11.09
CA VAL A 172 17.47 17.20 11.04
C VAL A 172 16.43 17.90 11.91
N ALA A 173 15.17 17.87 11.48
CA ALA A 173 14.08 18.36 12.31
C ALA A 173 13.94 17.51 13.56
N LYS A 174 13.53 18.15 14.66
CA LYS A 174 13.26 17.46 15.93
C LYS A 174 12.19 16.37 15.82
N ASN A 175 11.16 16.60 14.99
CA ASN A 175 10.08 15.64 14.81
C ASN A 175 10.20 14.98 13.43
N PRO A 176 10.14 13.64 13.35
CA PRO A 176 10.12 12.93 12.08
C PRO A 176 8.82 13.20 11.33
N GLN A 177 8.87 13.06 10.01
CA GLN A 177 7.65 12.97 9.21
C GLN A 177 7.04 11.58 9.41
N LYS A 178 5.72 11.54 9.60
CA LYS A 178 4.99 10.31 9.87
C LYS A 178 3.92 10.06 8.83
N GLN A 179 3.79 8.81 8.40
CA GLN A 179 2.67 8.36 7.60
C GLN A 179 2.11 7.07 8.21
N ILE A 180 0.82 7.05 8.53
CA ILE A 180 0.15 5.83 9.01
C ILE A 180 -0.49 5.15 7.82
N LEU A 181 -0.26 3.84 7.69
CA LEU A 181 -0.76 2.97 6.64
C LEU A 181 -1.62 1.86 7.22
N ALA A 182 -2.65 1.48 6.47
CA ALA A 182 -3.47 0.31 6.74
C ALA A 182 -3.34 -0.69 5.60
N PHE A 183 -3.36 -1.98 5.93
CA PHE A 183 -3.50 -3.01 4.91
C PHE A 183 -4.95 -3.02 4.41
N ARG A 184 -5.16 -2.57 3.17
CA ARG A 184 -6.46 -2.48 2.50
C ARG A 184 -6.29 -2.76 1.02
N PHE A 185 -7.30 -3.41 0.43
CA PHE A 185 -7.31 -3.69 -1.02
C PHE A 185 -6.07 -4.49 -1.49
N GLY A 186 -5.50 -5.29 -0.60
CA GLY A 186 -4.33 -6.12 -0.84
C GLY A 186 -2.99 -5.36 -0.84
N ASP A 187 -2.93 -4.16 -0.27
CA ASP A 187 -1.71 -3.34 -0.17
C ASP A 187 -1.71 -2.46 1.09
N PHE A 188 -0.57 -1.86 1.43
CA PHE A 188 -0.50 -0.81 2.46
C PHE A 188 -0.75 0.56 1.83
N ILE A 189 -1.84 1.20 2.22
CA ILE A 189 -2.23 2.55 1.77
C ILE A 189 -2.50 3.46 2.95
N GLU A 190 -2.53 4.78 2.75
CA GLU A 190 -2.74 5.74 3.82
C GLU A 190 -3.98 5.40 4.65
N TYR A 191 -3.81 5.30 5.97
CA TYR A 191 -4.93 5.03 6.87
C TYR A 191 -5.93 6.17 6.82
N ASN A 192 -7.13 5.86 6.35
CA ASN A 192 -8.28 6.75 6.42
C ASN A 192 -9.29 6.19 7.43
N SER A 193 -9.50 6.93 8.53
CA SER A 193 -10.52 6.61 9.54
C SER A 193 -11.93 7.03 9.13
N ASN A 194 -12.06 7.81 8.06
CA ASN A 194 -13.35 8.36 7.69
C ASN A 194 -14.26 7.22 7.22
N LYS A 195 -15.45 7.17 7.82
CA LYS A 195 -16.60 6.47 7.24
C LYS A 195 -17.12 7.33 6.09
N GLN A 196 -16.36 7.40 5.00
CA GLN A 196 -16.76 8.25 3.89
C GLN A 196 -18.02 7.69 3.23
N ASN A 197 -18.96 8.60 2.98
CA ASN A 197 -20.15 8.29 2.23
C ASN A 197 -19.74 7.97 0.79
N TYR A 198 -20.43 7.00 0.20
CA TYR A 198 -20.35 6.66 -1.22
C TYR A 198 -20.28 7.93 -2.09
N ILE A 199 -19.28 8.00 -2.98
CA ILE A 199 -19.12 9.08 -3.95
C ILE A 199 -19.42 8.49 -5.32
N PRO A 200 -20.56 8.84 -5.96
CA PRO A 200 -20.90 8.27 -7.26
C PRO A 200 -19.89 8.72 -8.31
N ILE A 201 -19.05 7.78 -8.76
CA ILE A 201 -18.10 7.97 -9.86
C ILE A 201 -18.81 7.62 -11.17
N GLU A 202 -18.82 8.56 -12.09
CA GLU A 202 -19.50 8.46 -13.38
C GLU A 202 -18.56 7.94 -14.47
N LYS A 203 -17.33 8.46 -14.48
CA LYS A 203 -16.31 8.14 -15.48
C LYS A 203 -14.90 8.28 -14.88
N ILE A 204 -14.02 7.35 -15.24
CA ILE A 204 -12.59 7.41 -14.98
C ILE A 204 -11.88 7.42 -16.33
N GLU A 205 -10.98 8.36 -16.53
CA GLU A 205 -10.15 8.51 -17.71
C GLU A 205 -8.69 8.49 -17.23
N PHE A 206 -7.89 7.58 -17.76
CA PHE A 206 -6.50 7.39 -17.40
C PHE A 206 -5.63 7.36 -18.65
N SER A 207 -4.55 8.13 -18.67
CA SER A 207 -3.60 8.11 -19.78
C SER A 207 -2.16 8.14 -19.30
N THR A 208 -1.27 7.57 -20.11
CA THR A 208 0.16 7.50 -19.83
C THR A 208 0.97 8.13 -20.96
N THR A 209 2.13 8.69 -20.63
CA THR A 209 3.13 9.14 -21.61
C THR A 209 4.26 8.12 -21.75
N GLY A 210 5.13 8.31 -22.73
CA GLY A 210 6.38 7.54 -22.83
C GLY A 210 7.36 7.86 -21.70
N CYS A 211 8.39 7.03 -21.61
CA CYS A 211 9.56 7.16 -20.75
C CYS A 211 10.82 6.80 -21.56
N PHE A 212 12.00 6.84 -20.95
CA PHE A 212 13.18 6.22 -21.55
C PHE A 212 13.08 4.69 -21.44
N GLY A 213 12.77 4.03 -22.56
CA GLY A 213 12.56 2.58 -22.65
C GLY A 213 11.15 2.24 -23.12
N THR A 214 10.60 1.16 -22.59
CA THR A 214 9.34 0.54 -23.06
C THR A 214 8.18 0.69 -22.08
N CYS A 215 8.02 1.89 -21.52
CA CYS A 215 6.83 2.19 -20.73
C CYS A 215 5.58 2.17 -21.63
N PRO A 216 4.51 1.43 -21.24
CA PRO A 216 3.31 1.35 -22.05
C PRO A 216 2.60 2.70 -22.12
N ILE A 217 2.35 3.14 -23.35
CA ILE A 217 1.60 4.35 -23.68
C ILE A 217 0.18 3.94 -24.06
N PHE A 218 -0.81 4.46 -23.34
CA PHE A 218 -2.22 4.15 -23.61
C PHE A 218 -3.19 5.17 -23.03
N ASP A 219 -4.43 5.08 -23.49
CA ASP A 219 -5.58 5.68 -22.82
C ASP A 219 -6.55 4.59 -22.37
N LEU A 220 -7.18 4.78 -21.21
CA LEU A 220 -8.19 3.90 -20.63
C LEU A 220 -9.36 4.74 -20.14
N GLU A 221 -10.55 4.45 -20.65
CA GLU A 221 -11.81 5.04 -20.19
C GLU A 221 -12.67 3.97 -19.54
N ILE A 222 -13.22 4.25 -18.37
CA ILE A 222 -14.10 3.34 -17.62
C ILE A 222 -15.35 4.12 -17.20
N ASN A 223 -16.53 3.65 -17.59
CA ASN A 223 -17.80 4.25 -17.21
C ASN A 223 -18.40 3.54 -15.99
N GLN A 224 -19.33 4.22 -15.31
CA GLN A 224 -20.06 3.68 -14.14
C GLN A 224 -20.75 2.33 -14.37
N ASN A 225 -21.13 2.02 -15.62
CA ASN A 225 -21.76 0.75 -16.01
C ASN A 225 -20.75 -0.39 -16.29
N ARG A 226 -19.47 -0.15 -15.98
CA ARG A 226 -18.30 -1.02 -16.22
C ARG A 226 -17.89 -1.16 -17.68
N GLU A 227 -18.53 -0.45 -18.61
CA GLU A 227 -18.03 -0.40 -19.99
C GLU A 227 -16.72 0.35 -20.02
N ALA A 228 -15.70 -0.30 -20.57
CA ALA A 228 -14.36 0.24 -20.67
C ALA A 228 -13.84 0.23 -22.10
N LYS A 229 -13.06 1.25 -22.44
CA LYS A 229 -12.37 1.40 -23.71
C LYS A 229 -10.88 1.57 -23.44
N PHE A 230 -10.06 0.76 -24.10
CA PHE A 230 -8.61 0.78 -23.98
C PHE A 230 -8.00 1.08 -25.36
N ILE A 231 -7.26 2.18 -25.46
CA ILE A 231 -6.54 2.59 -26.67
C ILE A 231 -5.06 2.29 -26.43
N ALA A 232 -4.60 1.16 -26.94
CA ALA A 232 -3.20 0.76 -26.86
C ALA A 232 -2.41 1.55 -27.91
N LYS A 233 -1.50 2.42 -27.48
CA LYS A 233 -0.70 3.25 -28.38
C LYS A 233 0.64 2.60 -28.68
N GLN A 234 1.47 2.39 -27.65
CA GLN A 234 2.81 1.81 -27.77
C GLN A 234 3.17 0.97 -26.54
N PHE A 235 3.95 -0.07 -26.74
CA PHE A 235 4.52 -0.94 -25.71
C PHE A 235 3.50 -1.62 -24.77
N ASN A 236 2.26 -1.84 -25.20
CA ASN A 236 1.28 -2.53 -24.35
C ASN A 236 1.36 -4.05 -24.45
N PHE A 237 1.80 -4.56 -25.61
CA PHE A 237 1.86 -5.99 -25.91
C PHE A 237 3.26 -6.50 -26.27
N ASN A 238 4.19 -5.60 -26.57
CA ASN A 238 5.57 -5.90 -26.90
C ASN A 238 6.50 -4.85 -26.29
N ASP A 239 7.62 -5.27 -25.71
CA ASP A 239 8.65 -4.41 -25.09
C ASP A 239 9.92 -4.26 -25.95
N ASP A 240 9.85 -4.64 -27.23
CA ASP A 240 10.91 -4.42 -28.20
C ASP A 240 10.96 -2.97 -28.69
N MET A 241 12.04 -2.26 -28.35
CA MET A 241 12.27 -0.87 -28.75
C MET A 241 12.48 -0.70 -30.27
N GLU A 242 12.85 -1.75 -31.00
CA GLU A 242 13.05 -1.68 -32.45
C GLU A 242 11.72 -1.60 -33.23
N ILE A 243 10.60 -1.91 -32.59
CA ILE A 243 9.26 -1.98 -33.21
C ILE A 243 8.47 -0.67 -32.98
N TRP A 244 9.18 0.43 -32.71
CA TRP A 244 8.53 1.73 -32.51
C TRP A 244 7.68 2.13 -33.73
N SER A 245 6.41 2.47 -33.47
CA SER A 245 5.43 2.82 -34.49
C SER A 245 4.55 3.96 -33.99
N GLU A 246 4.34 4.99 -34.82
CA GLU A 246 3.39 6.07 -34.53
C GLU A 246 1.92 5.60 -34.55
N LYS A 247 1.64 4.41 -35.09
CA LYS A 247 0.29 3.83 -35.12
C LYS A 247 -0.05 3.13 -33.80
N ASN A 248 -1.30 3.32 -33.37
CA ASN A 248 -1.87 2.56 -32.26
C ASN A 248 -1.77 1.04 -32.49
N GLU A 249 -1.44 0.30 -31.43
CA GLU A 249 -1.47 -1.17 -31.39
C GLU A 249 -2.92 -1.71 -31.49
N GLY A 250 -3.90 -0.88 -31.11
CA GLY A 250 -5.31 -1.09 -31.40
C GLY A 250 -6.22 -0.44 -30.36
N THR A 251 -7.51 -0.46 -30.68
CA THR A 251 -8.58 -0.01 -29.79
C THR A 251 -9.40 -1.21 -29.37
N PHE A 252 -9.63 -1.33 -28.07
CA PHE A 252 -10.31 -2.45 -27.47
C PHE A 252 -11.47 -1.97 -26.60
N LYS A 253 -12.52 -2.78 -26.51
CA LYS A 253 -13.62 -2.59 -25.57
C LYS A 253 -13.86 -3.84 -24.74
N THR A 254 -14.37 -3.65 -23.53
CA THR A 254 -14.86 -4.74 -22.71
C THR A 254 -15.87 -4.22 -21.68
N LYS A 255 -16.47 -5.14 -20.95
CA LYS A 255 -17.16 -4.84 -19.70
C LYS A 255 -16.31 -5.41 -18.57
N LEU A 256 -15.82 -4.55 -17.69
CA LEU A 256 -14.88 -4.96 -16.65
C LEU A 256 -15.49 -6.04 -15.74
N GLN A 257 -14.64 -6.97 -15.32
CA GLN A 257 -14.93 -7.90 -14.23
C GLN A 257 -15.37 -7.10 -13.00
N ASN A 258 -16.35 -7.65 -12.26
CA ASN A 258 -16.99 -6.92 -11.18
C ASN A 258 -15.99 -6.64 -10.06
N GLU A 259 -15.12 -7.60 -9.79
CA GLU A 259 -14.13 -7.59 -8.74
C GLU A 259 -13.10 -6.47 -8.96
N ASP A 260 -12.59 -6.31 -10.19
CA ASP A 260 -11.63 -5.26 -10.54
C ASP A 260 -12.24 -3.85 -10.48
N PHE A 261 -13.48 -3.71 -10.98
CA PHE A 261 -14.19 -2.43 -10.90
C PHE A 261 -14.48 -2.03 -9.45
N GLU A 262 -15.01 -2.95 -8.65
CA GLU A 262 -15.27 -2.70 -7.23
C GLU A 262 -13.99 -2.38 -6.46
N MET A 263 -12.89 -3.07 -6.77
CA MET A 263 -11.59 -2.77 -6.17
C MET A 263 -11.13 -1.34 -6.49
N LEU A 264 -11.26 -0.92 -7.76
CA LEU A 264 -10.91 0.43 -8.20
C LEU A 264 -11.75 1.49 -7.47
N ILE A 265 -13.08 1.35 -7.47
CA ILE A 265 -13.99 2.31 -6.87
C ILE A 265 -13.77 2.42 -5.36
N LYS A 266 -13.72 1.28 -4.65
CA LYS A 266 -13.51 1.29 -3.19
C LYS A 266 -12.15 1.86 -2.80
N THR A 267 -11.12 1.61 -3.60
CA THR A 267 -9.80 2.21 -3.34
C THR A 267 -9.86 3.72 -3.53
N LEU A 268 -10.48 4.24 -4.60
CA LEU A 268 -10.63 5.68 -4.84
C LEU A 268 -11.39 6.38 -3.70
N GLU A 269 -12.51 5.80 -3.28
CA GLU A 269 -13.31 6.31 -2.17
C GLU A 269 -12.51 6.30 -0.86
N TYR A 270 -11.80 5.21 -0.57
CA TYR A 270 -11.03 5.08 0.66
C TYR A 270 -9.87 6.07 0.74
N ILE A 271 -9.23 6.42 -0.38
CA ILE A 271 -8.12 7.39 -0.38
C ILE A 271 -8.59 8.84 -0.41
N ASP A 272 -9.91 9.09 -0.35
CA ASP A 272 -10.50 10.42 -0.41
C ASP A 272 -10.02 11.21 -1.63
N PHE A 273 -10.12 10.59 -2.82
CA PHE A 273 -9.55 11.13 -4.06
C PHE A 273 -9.85 12.62 -4.34
N PRO A 274 -11.01 13.21 -3.95
CA PRO A 274 -11.26 14.63 -4.18
C PRO A 274 -10.28 15.54 -3.43
N LYS A 275 -9.68 15.09 -2.32
CA LYS A 275 -8.76 15.87 -1.48
C LYS A 275 -7.28 15.66 -1.81
N LEU A 276 -6.96 14.77 -2.73
CA LEU A 276 -5.56 14.60 -3.18
C LEU A 276 -5.05 15.87 -3.84
N GLU A 277 -3.74 16.01 -3.99
CA GLU A 277 -3.17 17.10 -4.77
C GLU A 277 -3.44 16.88 -6.27
N ASP A 278 -3.45 17.96 -7.05
CA ASP A 278 -3.64 17.87 -8.50
C ASP A 278 -2.35 17.43 -9.23
N ASN A 279 -1.18 17.59 -8.59
CA ASN A 279 0.11 17.32 -9.22
C ASN A 279 1.06 16.61 -8.26
N TYR A 280 1.70 15.54 -8.74
CA TYR A 280 2.78 14.82 -8.09
C TYR A 280 3.95 14.68 -9.05
N ALA A 281 5.17 14.64 -8.52
CA ALA A 281 6.36 14.42 -9.33
C ALA A 281 7.50 13.83 -8.51
N VAL A 282 8.24 12.92 -9.13
CA VAL A 282 9.60 12.58 -8.74
C VAL A 282 10.58 13.68 -9.19
N ASN A 283 11.79 13.69 -8.64
CA ASN A 283 12.80 14.73 -8.91
C ASN A 283 13.91 14.29 -9.88
N TRP A 284 13.82 13.10 -10.46
CA TRP A 284 14.69 12.63 -11.54
C TRP A 284 14.00 12.79 -12.90
N THR A 285 14.67 12.40 -13.98
CA THR A 285 14.17 12.48 -15.37
C THR A 285 13.85 11.10 -15.93
N ASP A 286 13.38 11.06 -17.18
CA ASP A 286 13.24 9.84 -17.99
C ASP A 286 12.10 8.89 -17.59
N ASP A 287 11.27 9.24 -16.61
CA ASP A 287 10.06 8.51 -16.23
C ASP A 287 8.81 8.92 -17.03
N GLN A 288 7.80 8.04 -17.03
CA GLN A 288 6.48 8.31 -17.59
C GLN A 288 5.66 9.27 -16.71
N THR A 289 4.79 10.07 -17.34
CA THR A 289 3.71 10.78 -16.67
C THR A 289 2.43 9.98 -16.78
N VAL A 290 1.66 9.92 -15.69
CA VAL A 290 0.29 9.39 -15.72
C VAL A 290 -0.70 10.51 -15.41
N ASN A 291 -1.82 10.53 -16.13
CA ASN A 291 -2.91 11.47 -15.92
C ASN A 291 -4.16 10.70 -15.56
N LEU A 292 -4.76 11.01 -14.41
CA LEU A 292 -6.00 10.44 -13.92
C LEU A 292 -7.05 11.54 -13.82
N LYS A 293 -8.15 11.38 -14.56
CA LYS A 293 -9.31 12.25 -14.50
C LYS A 293 -10.53 11.46 -14.05
N ILE A 294 -11.22 11.96 -13.04
CA ILE A 294 -12.39 11.31 -12.44
C ILE A 294 -13.55 12.30 -12.51
N THR A 295 -14.62 11.90 -13.18
CA THR A 295 -15.91 12.61 -13.18
C THR A 295 -16.82 11.96 -12.15
N TYR A 296 -17.36 12.73 -11.22
CA TYR A 296 -18.12 12.23 -10.06
C TYR A 296 -19.19 13.23 -9.59
N ALA A 297 -20.13 12.75 -8.78
CA ALA A 297 -21.12 13.59 -8.08
C ALA A 297 -21.82 14.63 -8.97
N SER A 298 -22.42 14.16 -10.06
CA SER A 298 -23.13 14.93 -11.08
C SER A 298 -22.21 15.90 -11.83
N GLY A 299 -21.12 15.36 -12.38
CA GLY A 299 -20.23 16.08 -13.30
C GLY A 299 -19.07 16.88 -12.67
N LYS A 300 -18.80 16.75 -11.37
CA LYS A 300 -17.57 17.30 -10.78
C LYS A 300 -16.36 16.56 -11.34
N ILE A 301 -15.24 17.26 -11.50
CA ILE A 301 -14.03 16.71 -12.09
C ILE A 301 -12.87 16.84 -11.11
N LYS A 302 -12.14 15.75 -10.91
CA LYS A 302 -10.82 15.72 -10.28
C LYS A 302 -9.81 15.29 -11.34
N THR A 303 -8.73 16.04 -11.50
CA THR A 303 -7.62 15.69 -12.39
C THR A 303 -6.34 15.61 -11.58
N ILE A 304 -5.56 14.57 -11.78
CA ILE A 304 -4.28 14.33 -11.11
C ILE A 304 -3.25 14.00 -12.20
N SER A 305 -2.17 14.79 -12.26
CA SER A 305 -0.98 14.50 -13.08
C SER A 305 0.16 14.03 -12.18
N ASP A 306 0.79 12.91 -12.50
CA ASP A 306 1.87 12.34 -11.69
C ASP A 306 3.05 11.91 -12.55
N TYR A 307 4.15 12.67 -12.48
CA TYR A 307 5.41 12.33 -13.11
C TYR A 307 6.17 11.29 -12.27
N GLY A 308 6.45 10.12 -12.87
CA GLY A 308 7.02 8.95 -12.18
C GLY A 308 5.98 7.99 -11.60
N ALA A 309 4.68 8.29 -11.73
CA ALA A 309 3.58 7.49 -11.15
C ALA A 309 3.83 7.13 -9.68
N SER A 310 4.43 8.06 -8.92
CA SER A 310 4.98 7.77 -7.59
C SER A 310 4.00 8.06 -6.46
N GLY A 311 3.13 9.06 -6.66
CA GLY A 311 1.97 9.42 -5.86
C GLY A 311 2.04 9.26 -4.35
N THR A 312 0.85 9.14 -3.77
CA THR A 312 0.64 8.57 -2.44
C THR A 312 0.64 7.04 -2.53
N TYR A 313 0.71 6.31 -1.42
CA TYR A 313 0.60 4.84 -1.42
C TYR A 313 -0.73 4.41 -2.07
N GLY A 314 -1.81 5.09 -1.71
CA GLY A 314 -3.13 4.93 -2.31
C GLY A 314 -3.15 5.17 -3.81
N LEU A 315 -2.52 6.24 -4.31
CA LEU A 315 -2.44 6.52 -5.74
C LEU A 315 -1.62 5.47 -6.50
N LYS A 316 -0.48 5.02 -5.96
CA LYS A 316 0.29 3.91 -6.56
C LYS A 316 -0.57 2.66 -6.71
N LYS A 317 -1.41 2.36 -5.71
CA LYS A 317 -2.36 1.26 -5.78
C LYS A 317 -3.40 1.46 -6.89
N ILE A 318 -3.96 2.66 -7.04
CA ILE A 318 -4.87 3.00 -8.14
C ILE A 318 -4.21 2.81 -9.50
N TYR A 319 -3.00 3.34 -9.69
CA TYR A 319 -2.27 3.18 -10.94
C TYR A 319 -2.03 1.70 -11.22
N LYS A 320 -1.58 0.93 -10.23
CA LYS A 320 -1.40 -0.52 -10.39
C LYS A 320 -2.69 -1.21 -10.89
N ILE A 321 -3.84 -0.93 -10.27
CA ILE A 321 -5.14 -1.48 -10.72
C ILE A 321 -5.41 -1.11 -12.19
N LEU A 322 -5.21 0.15 -12.57
CA LEU A 322 -5.46 0.62 -13.94
C LEU A 322 -4.48 0.01 -14.96
N PHE A 323 -3.21 -0.18 -14.59
CA PHE A 323 -2.23 -0.87 -15.43
C PHE A 323 -2.57 -2.37 -15.58
N ASP A 324 -3.06 -3.01 -14.53
CA ASP A 324 -3.45 -4.43 -14.52
C ASP A 324 -4.74 -4.66 -15.33
N ILE A 325 -5.72 -3.73 -15.28
CA ILE A 325 -6.97 -3.74 -16.08
C ILE A 325 -6.69 -3.90 -17.58
N ARG A 326 -5.60 -3.35 -18.11
CA ARG A 326 -5.24 -3.55 -19.53
C ARG A 326 -4.96 -5.02 -19.88
N LYS A 327 -4.49 -5.81 -18.93
CA LYS A 327 -3.97 -7.17 -19.19
C LYS A 327 -4.88 -8.27 -18.66
N ASN A 328 -5.75 -7.99 -17.69
CA ASN A 328 -6.55 -9.01 -17.00
C ASN A 328 -8.03 -9.06 -17.41
N GLN A 329 -8.44 -8.34 -18.46
CA GLN A 329 -9.82 -8.36 -18.95
C GLN A 329 -9.95 -9.07 -20.30
N SER A 330 -11.16 -9.52 -20.62
CA SER A 330 -11.51 -10.06 -21.94
C SER A 330 -11.73 -8.93 -22.94
N TRP A 331 -10.63 -8.33 -23.40
CA TRP A 331 -10.63 -7.24 -24.37
C TRP A 331 -11.00 -7.72 -25.78
N VAL A 332 -11.93 -7.03 -26.43
CA VAL A 332 -12.30 -7.26 -27.84
C VAL A 332 -11.84 -6.07 -28.67
N LYS A 333 -10.99 -6.33 -29.68
CA LYS A 333 -10.53 -5.31 -30.63
C LYS A 333 -11.69 -4.79 -31.48
N ILE A 334 -11.72 -3.49 -31.77
CA ILE A 334 -12.84 -2.82 -32.48
C ILE A 334 -12.42 -1.92 -33.65
N ASP A 335 -11.14 -1.89 -33.99
CA ASP A 335 -10.59 -1.14 -35.13
C ASP A 335 -9.82 -2.03 -36.12
#